data_AF-A0A7S1YVR2-F1
#
_entry.id   AF-A0A7S1YVR2-F1
#
_cell.length_a   1.000
_cell.length_b   1.000
_cell.length_c   1.000
_cell.angle_alpha   90.00
_cell.angle_beta   90.00
_cell.angle_gamma   90.00
#
_symmetry.space_group_name_H-M   'P 1'
#
loop_
_entity.id
_entity.type
_entity.pdbx_description
1 polymer ?
#
loop_
_entity_poly.entity_id
_entity_poly.type
_entity_poly.pdbx_seq_one_letter_code
_entity_poly.pdbx_strand_id
1 'polypeptide(L)'
;CSYPALATSVTPGQSILVADGSLVLTVLECNDEDGEVTCRVENNASIGERKNMNLPGVVVDLPTLTEKDVDDIVNFGIRHNVDFIAASFVRKASDVKKIRTILAENGGQHIKIICKIENLEGLQNYQKILQATDAIMVARGDLGMEVPPEKG
;
A
#
# COMPACT_ATOMS: atom_id res chain seq x y z
N CYS A 1 -10.34 -9.05 -8.98
CA CYS A 1 -9.72 -8.30 -7.87
C CYS A 1 -9.23 -9.30 -6.82
N SER A 2 -8.08 -9.08 -6.19
CA SER A 2 -7.57 -9.96 -5.12
C SER A 2 -7.84 -9.44 -3.70
N TYR A 3 -8.56 -8.33 -3.57
CA TYR A 3 -8.92 -7.71 -2.29
C TYR A 3 -10.38 -8.02 -1.96
N PRO A 4 -10.67 -8.94 -1.02
CA PRO A 4 -12.03 -9.41 -0.75
C PRO A 4 -12.95 -8.33 -0.18
N ALA A 5 -12.40 -7.36 0.56
CA ALA A 5 -13.16 -6.28 1.17
C ALA A 5 -13.43 -5.11 0.22
N LEU A 6 -13.29 -5.29 -1.10
CA LEU A 6 -13.46 -4.19 -2.06
C LEU A 6 -14.84 -3.54 -1.94
N ALA A 7 -15.92 -4.32 -1.91
CA ALA A 7 -17.30 -3.81 -1.87
C ALA A 7 -17.57 -2.93 -0.64
N THR A 8 -17.02 -3.29 0.51
CA THR A 8 -17.18 -2.55 1.77
C THR A 8 -16.18 -1.41 1.95
N SER A 9 -15.16 -1.32 1.09
CA SER A 9 -14.08 -0.33 1.20
C SER A 9 -14.26 0.89 0.29
N VAL A 10 -15.06 0.78 -0.77
CA VAL A 10 -15.34 1.87 -1.70
C VAL A 10 -16.78 2.32 -1.59
N THR A 11 -17.06 3.52 -2.08
CA THR A 11 -18.42 4.10 -2.06
C THR A 11 -18.86 4.57 -3.46
N PRO A 12 -20.17 4.59 -3.76
CA PRO A 12 -20.67 5.16 -5.02
C PRO A 12 -20.15 6.57 -5.28
N GLY A 13 -19.73 6.83 -6.52
CA GLY A 13 -19.10 8.07 -6.96
C GLY A 13 -17.58 8.11 -6.80
N GLN A 14 -17.00 7.16 -6.08
CA GLN A 14 -15.55 7.08 -5.90
C GLN A 14 -14.84 6.52 -7.14
N SER A 15 -13.61 6.95 -7.38
CA SER A 15 -12.77 6.41 -8.45
C SER A 15 -12.00 5.16 -8.01
N ILE A 16 -11.82 4.23 -8.94
CA ILE A 16 -10.89 3.10 -8.86
C ILE A 16 -9.95 3.20 -10.06
N LEU A 17 -8.64 3.13 -9.80
CA LEU A 17 -7.61 3.24 -10.83
C LEU A 17 -7.03 1.85 -11.08
N VAL A 18 -6.96 1.43 -12.34
CA VAL A 18 -6.46 0.11 -12.74
C VAL A 18 -5.25 0.27 -13.66
N ALA A 19 -4.23 -0.57 -13.48
CA ALA A 19 -2.98 -0.54 -14.24
C ALA A 19 -2.31 0.83 -14.19
N ASP A 20 -1.98 1.28 -12.98
CA ASP A 20 -1.36 2.59 -12.73
C ASP A 20 -2.16 3.76 -13.32
N GLY A 21 -3.49 3.66 -13.27
CA GLY A 21 -4.41 4.69 -13.78
C GLY A 21 -4.61 4.69 -15.28
N SER A 22 -4.09 3.68 -16.00
CA SER A 22 -4.37 3.52 -17.43
C SER A 22 -5.87 3.38 -17.70
N LEU A 23 -6.62 2.76 -16.78
CA LEU A 23 -8.07 2.72 -16.78
C LEU A 23 -8.62 3.32 -15.49
N VAL A 24 -9.62 4.18 -15.64
CA VAL A 24 -10.35 4.84 -14.57
C VAL A 24 -11.78 4.30 -14.57
N LEU A 25 -12.20 3.88 -13.38
CA LEU A 25 -13.53 3.39 -13.11
C LEU A 25 -14.19 4.32 -12.09
N THR A 26 -15.48 4.61 -12.27
CA THR A 26 -16.32 5.25 -11.25
C THR A 26 -17.27 4.22 -10.67
N VAL A 27 -17.24 4.05 -9.34
CA VAL A 27 -18.15 3.15 -8.62
C VAL A 27 -19.58 3.66 -8.78
N LEU A 28 -20.49 2.79 -9.20
CA LEU A 28 -21.92 3.07 -9.28
C LEU A 28 -22.67 2.46 -8.10
N GLU A 29 -22.34 1.22 -7.74
CA GLU A 29 -23.03 0.45 -6.72
C GLU A 29 -22.08 -0.57 -6.09
N CYS A 30 -22.23 -0.80 -4.79
CA CYS A 30 -21.52 -1.83 -4.03
C CYS A 30 -22.54 -2.86 -3.54
N ASN A 31 -22.31 -4.13 -3.81
CA ASN A 31 -23.07 -5.25 -3.26
C ASN A 31 -22.18 -6.03 -2.29
N ASP A 32 -22.40 -5.79 -0.99
CA ASP A 32 -21.60 -6.39 0.08
C ASP A 32 -21.88 -7.89 0.25
N GLU A 33 -23.08 -8.37 -0.09
CA GLU A 33 -23.44 -9.79 0.04
C GLU A 33 -22.67 -10.65 -0.98
N ASP A 34 -22.56 -10.17 -2.21
CA ASP A 34 -21.86 -10.86 -3.30
C ASP A 34 -20.38 -10.44 -3.42
N GLY A 35 -19.96 -9.40 -2.70
CA GLY A 35 -18.60 -8.83 -2.79
C GLY A 35 -18.31 -8.14 -4.13
N GLU A 36 -19.35 -7.71 -4.84
CA GLU A 36 -19.27 -7.13 -6.18
C GLU A 36 -19.35 -5.60 -6.15
N VAL A 37 -18.65 -4.97 -7.10
CA VAL A 37 -18.69 -3.52 -7.29
C VAL A 37 -18.96 -3.21 -8.75
N THR A 38 -20.15 -2.67 -9.02
CA THR A 38 -20.54 -2.23 -10.35
C THR A 38 -19.92 -0.87 -10.64
N CYS A 39 -19.19 -0.76 -11.75
CA CYS A 39 -18.49 0.46 -12.12
C CYS A 39 -18.84 0.92 -13.54
N ARG A 40 -18.79 2.23 -13.77
CA ARG A 40 -18.71 2.82 -15.11
C ARG A 40 -17.26 2.98 -15.51
N VAL A 41 -16.93 2.57 -16.73
CA VAL A 41 -15.63 2.83 -17.35
C VAL A 41 -15.60 4.27 -17.85
N GLU A 42 -14.61 5.06 -17.42
CA GLU A 42 -14.48 6.47 -17.79
C GLU A 42 -13.58 6.71 -19.02
N ASN A 43 -12.75 5.73 -19.40
CA ASN A 43 -11.87 5.83 -20.55
C ASN A 43 -11.58 4.47 -21.21
N ASN A 44 -11.17 4.49 -22.47
CA ASN A 44 -10.75 3.29 -23.18
C ASN A 44 -9.30 2.94 -22.85
N ALA A 45 -9.04 1.69 -22.47
CA ALA A 45 -7.70 1.17 -22.23
C ALA A 45 -7.62 -0.33 -22.53
N SER A 46 -6.44 -0.81 -22.93
CA SER A 46 -6.15 -2.24 -23.00
C SER A 46 -5.45 -2.68 -21.71
N ILE A 47 -5.94 -3.75 -21.09
CA ILE A 47 -5.44 -4.23 -19.80
C ILE A 47 -5.05 -5.70 -19.93
N GLY A 48 -3.85 -6.02 -19.45
CA GLY A 48 -3.39 -7.40 -19.30
C GLY A 48 -3.85 -8.04 -17.99
N GLU A 49 -3.40 -9.25 -17.72
CA GLU A 49 -3.70 -9.92 -16.45
C GLU A 49 -2.89 -9.35 -15.27
N ARG A 50 -3.39 -9.56 -14.05
CA ARG A 50 -2.71 -9.24 -12.78
C ARG A 50 -2.23 -7.80 -12.67
N LYS A 51 -3.00 -6.86 -13.24
CA LYS A 51 -2.75 -5.43 -13.06
C LYS A 51 -3.17 -4.99 -11.68
N ASN A 52 -2.44 -4.01 -11.15
CA ASN A 52 -2.74 -3.42 -9.86
C ASN A 52 -4.02 -2.58 -9.92
N MET A 53 -4.56 -2.33 -8.72
CA MET A 53 -5.68 -1.44 -8.50
C MET A 53 -5.30 -0.49 -7.37
N ASN A 54 -5.53 0.79 -7.55
CA ASN A 54 -5.42 1.82 -6.52
C ASN A 54 -6.83 2.30 -6.16
N LEU A 55 -7.05 2.57 -4.88
CA LEU A 55 -8.33 2.97 -4.31
C LEU A 55 -8.13 4.32 -3.60
N PRO A 56 -8.06 5.44 -4.35
CA PRO A 56 -7.67 6.73 -3.80
C PRO A 56 -8.51 7.12 -2.58
N GLY A 57 -7.84 7.40 -1.47
CA GLY A 57 -8.47 7.82 -0.22
C GLY A 57 -9.08 6.70 0.62
N VAL A 58 -8.97 5.44 0.20
CA VAL A 58 -9.41 4.27 0.97
C VAL A 58 -8.32 3.82 1.93
N VAL A 59 -8.72 3.52 3.16
CA VAL A 59 -7.89 2.76 4.09
C VAL A 59 -8.05 1.28 3.76
N VAL A 60 -7.14 0.78 2.92
CA VAL A 60 -7.16 -0.64 2.49
C VAL A 60 -6.84 -1.56 3.67
N ASP A 61 -7.72 -2.50 3.99
CA ASP A 61 -7.51 -3.45 5.09
C ASP A 61 -6.70 -4.67 4.64
N LEU A 62 -5.43 -4.44 4.33
CA LEU A 62 -4.44 -5.48 4.08
C LEU A 62 -3.34 -5.43 5.15
N PRO A 63 -2.74 -6.58 5.49
CA PRO A 63 -1.58 -6.60 6.37
C PRO A 63 -0.42 -5.84 5.71
N THR A 64 0.36 -5.11 6.51
CA THR A 64 1.49 -4.33 6.01
C THR A 64 2.67 -5.19 5.56
N LEU A 65 2.71 -6.46 6.01
CA LEU A 65 3.66 -7.46 5.55
C LEU A 65 2.88 -8.69 5.11
N THR A 66 3.24 -9.22 3.94
CA THR A 66 2.83 -10.55 3.50
C THR A 66 3.74 -11.61 4.10
N GLU A 67 3.34 -12.88 4.03
CA GLU A 67 4.21 -14.00 4.42
C GLU A 67 5.53 -13.99 3.65
N LYS A 68 5.47 -13.64 2.36
CA LYS A 68 6.66 -13.47 1.52
C LYS A 68 7.57 -12.34 2.02
N ASP A 69 7.01 -11.21 2.45
CA ASP A 69 7.84 -10.11 2.99
C ASP A 69 8.57 -10.54 4.27
N VAL A 70 7.92 -11.33 5.13
CA VAL A 70 8.55 -11.87 6.34
C VAL A 70 9.67 -12.86 5.98
N ASP A 71 9.43 -13.75 5.00
CA ASP A 71 10.43 -14.67 4.48
C ASP A 71 11.64 -13.93 3.87
N ASP A 72 11.38 -12.92 3.04
CA ASP A 72 12.42 -12.08 2.43
C ASP A 72 13.25 -11.35 3.50
N ILE A 73 12.63 -10.90 4.60
CA ILE A 73 13.35 -10.28 5.73
C ILE A 73 14.22 -11.32 6.45
N VAL A 74 13.63 -12.43 6.88
CA VAL A 74 14.27 -13.38 7.79
C VAL A 74 15.25 -14.31 7.07
N ASN A 75 14.82 -14.91 5.97
CA ASN A 75 15.56 -15.94 5.26
C ASN A 75 16.49 -15.39 4.18
N PHE A 76 16.30 -14.14 3.76
CA PHE A 76 17.19 -13.48 2.80
C PHE A 76 17.92 -12.29 3.42
N GLY A 77 17.21 -11.22 3.79
CA GLY A 77 17.82 -9.95 4.20
C GLY A 77 18.78 -10.08 5.39
N ILE A 78 18.35 -10.72 6.47
CA ILE A 78 19.19 -10.96 7.65
C ILE A 78 20.37 -11.86 7.33
N ARG A 79 20.14 -12.96 6.61
CA ARG A 79 21.21 -13.92 6.25
C ARG A 79 22.30 -13.29 5.38
N HIS A 80 21.93 -12.34 4.54
CA HIS A 80 22.84 -11.61 3.67
C HIS A 80 23.38 -10.31 4.28
N ASN A 81 23.05 -10.02 5.54
CA ASN A 81 23.53 -8.84 6.26
C ASN A 81 23.30 -7.53 5.47
N VAL A 82 22.10 -7.35 4.93
CA VAL A 82 21.75 -6.12 4.20
C VAL A 82 21.75 -4.91 5.14
N ASP A 83 22.14 -3.74 4.64
CA ASP A 83 22.18 -2.53 5.45
C ASP A 83 20.78 -1.92 5.68
N PHE A 84 19.91 -2.01 4.66
CA PHE A 84 18.61 -1.36 4.63
C PHE A 84 17.51 -2.30 4.12
N ILE A 85 16.31 -2.13 4.67
CA ILE A 85 15.06 -2.65 4.15
C ILE A 85 14.15 -1.47 3.82
N ALA A 86 13.70 -1.38 2.58
CA ALA A 86 12.69 -0.42 2.15
C ALA A 86 11.29 -1.05 2.28
N ALA A 87 10.55 -0.67 3.31
CA ALA A 87 9.23 -1.20 3.61
C ALA A 87 8.15 -0.48 2.79
N SER A 88 7.45 -1.21 1.93
CA SER A 88 6.35 -0.70 1.10
C SER A 88 5.05 -0.56 1.91
N PHE A 89 4.16 0.31 1.45
CA PHE A 89 2.81 0.56 1.96
C PHE A 89 2.73 0.77 3.48
N VAL A 90 3.74 1.45 4.05
CA VAL A 90 3.75 1.79 5.47
C VAL A 90 2.73 2.90 5.73
N ARG A 91 1.79 2.62 6.62
CA ARG A 91 0.64 3.51 6.90
C ARG A 91 0.66 4.02 8.34
N LYS A 92 1.28 3.28 9.26
CA LYS A 92 1.19 3.51 10.71
C LYS A 92 2.53 3.23 11.37
N ALA A 93 2.81 3.89 12.49
CA ALA A 93 3.97 3.57 13.31
C ALA A 93 3.99 2.11 13.81
N SER A 94 2.81 1.49 13.96
CA SER A 94 2.68 0.07 14.32
C SER A 94 3.26 -0.86 13.25
N ASP A 95 3.25 -0.46 11.98
CA ASP A 95 3.82 -1.26 10.89
C ASP A 95 5.34 -1.32 11.01
N VAL A 96 5.96 -0.17 11.30
CA VAL A 96 7.40 -0.07 11.55
C VAL A 96 7.81 -0.91 12.77
N LYS A 97 6.99 -0.86 13.83
CA LYS A 97 7.21 -1.69 15.03
C LYS A 97 7.15 -3.19 14.72
N LYS A 98 6.23 -3.64 13.86
CA LYS A 98 6.17 -5.06 13.44
C LYS A 98 7.46 -5.50 12.75
N ILE A 99 7.97 -4.70 11.80
CA ILE A 99 9.24 -4.99 11.12
C ILE A 99 10.39 -5.00 12.13
N ARG A 100 10.42 -4.04 13.07
CA ARG A 100 11.42 -4.01 14.14
C ARG A 100 11.41 -5.25 15.01
N THR A 101 10.24 -5.73 15.39
CA THR A 101 10.09 -6.97 16.17
C THR A 101 10.64 -8.15 15.39
N ILE A 102 10.27 -8.32 14.12
CA ILE A 102 10.78 -9.41 13.27
C ILE A 102 12.31 -9.36 13.19
N LEU A 103 12.89 -8.18 12.94
CA LEU A 103 14.34 -8.00 12.91
C LEU A 103 14.98 -8.36 14.26
N ALA A 104 14.40 -7.90 15.37
CA ALA A 104 14.97 -8.13 16.70
C ALA A 104 14.91 -9.60 17.12
N GLU A 105 13.83 -10.32 16.80
CA GLU A 105 13.67 -11.74 17.12
C GLU A 105 14.61 -12.64 16.30
N ASN A 106 15.08 -12.15 15.14
CA ASN A 106 15.90 -12.92 14.20
C ASN A 106 17.35 -12.42 14.08
N GLY A 107 17.79 -11.50 14.94
CA GLY A 107 19.19 -11.03 14.98
C GLY A 107 19.57 -9.96 13.94
N GLY A 108 18.59 -9.27 13.37
CA GLY A 108 18.76 -8.19 12.39
C GLY A 108 18.61 -6.78 12.96
N GLN A 109 18.84 -6.55 14.26
CA GLN A 109 18.59 -5.23 14.91
C GLN A 109 19.35 -4.07 14.27
N HIS A 110 20.52 -4.35 13.68
CA HIS A 110 21.36 -3.36 13.02
C HIS A 110 20.80 -2.88 11.68
N ILE A 111 19.93 -3.68 11.05
CA ILE A 111 19.36 -3.37 9.74
C ILE A 111 18.44 -2.15 9.85
N LYS A 112 18.65 -1.20 8.95
CA LYS A 112 17.92 0.07 8.93
C LYS A 112 16.62 -0.06 8.15
N ILE A 113 15.56 0.60 8.62
CA ILE A 113 14.25 0.61 7.95
C ILE A 113 14.07 1.96 7.26
N ILE A 114 13.76 1.89 5.97
CA ILE A 114 13.31 3.01 5.16
C ILE A 114 11.82 2.80 4.91
N CYS A 115 10.95 3.63 5.49
CA CYS A 115 9.52 3.52 5.23
C CYS A 115 9.16 4.27 3.95
N LYS A 116 8.48 3.58 3.02
CA LYS A 116 7.93 4.17 1.80
C LYS A 116 6.55 4.74 2.11
N ILE A 117 6.36 6.05 1.88
CA ILE A 117 5.08 6.72 2.01
C ILE A 117 4.44 6.79 0.62
N GLU A 118 3.38 6.01 0.44
CA GLU A 118 2.78 5.70 -0.87
C GLU A 118 1.29 6.04 -0.94
N ASN A 119 0.62 6.26 0.19
CA ASN A 119 -0.80 6.55 0.21
C ASN A 119 -1.17 7.64 1.21
N LEU A 120 -2.44 8.07 1.16
CA LEU A 120 -2.94 9.15 1.99
C LEU A 120 -2.85 8.86 3.49
N GLU A 121 -3.14 7.62 3.92
CA GLU A 121 -3.05 7.24 5.33
C GLU A 121 -1.60 7.34 5.86
N GLY A 122 -0.61 6.87 5.08
CA GLY A 122 0.81 7.01 5.41
C GLY A 122 1.24 8.48 5.46
N LEU A 123 0.75 9.31 4.53
CA LEU A 123 1.01 10.75 4.53
C LEU A 123 0.41 11.44 5.76
N GLN A 124 -0.83 11.12 6.13
CA GLN A 124 -1.50 11.66 7.33
C GLN A 124 -0.79 11.24 8.63
N ASN A 125 -0.27 10.02 8.68
CA ASN A 125 0.45 9.50 9.84
C ASN A 125 1.96 9.76 9.82
N TYR A 126 2.45 10.52 8.83
CA TYR A 126 3.87 10.72 8.55
C TYR A 126 4.71 11.03 9.80
N GLN A 127 4.25 11.96 10.65
CA GLN A 127 4.99 12.36 11.86
C GLN A 127 5.24 11.19 12.81
N LYS A 128 4.25 10.30 12.98
CA LYS A 128 4.39 9.12 13.85
C LYS A 128 5.29 8.05 13.21
N ILE A 129 5.24 7.92 11.88
CA ILE A 129 6.09 6.99 11.13
C ILE A 129 7.55 7.46 11.20
N LEU A 130 7.79 8.76 10.99
CA LEU A 130 9.10 9.40 11.06
C LEU A 130 9.77 9.15 12.41
N GLN A 131 9.02 9.22 13.51
CA GLN A 131 9.53 8.95 14.86
C GLN A 131 9.93 7.47 15.09
N ALA A 132 9.42 6.54 14.28
CA ALA A 132 9.62 5.10 14.46
C ALA A 132 10.63 4.48 13.47
N THR A 133 10.95 5.18 12.38
CA THR A 133 11.79 4.69 11.27
C THR A 133 13.21 5.26 11.32
N ASP A 134 14.17 4.68 10.58
CA ASP A 134 15.49 5.30 10.40
C ASP A 134 15.51 6.31 9.26
N ALA A 135 14.68 6.09 8.24
CA ALA A 135 14.55 6.99 7.09
C ALA A 135 13.17 6.89 6.45
N ILE A 136 12.87 7.85 5.58
CA ILE A 136 11.67 7.91 4.76
C ILE A 136 12.05 7.94 3.28
N MET A 137 11.28 7.21 2.47
CA MET A 137 11.26 7.35 1.02
C MET A 137 9.89 7.91 0.59
N VAL A 138 9.89 9.03 -0.13
CA VAL A 138 8.66 9.62 -0.68
C VAL A 138 8.45 9.05 -2.08
N ALA A 139 7.51 8.11 -2.20
CA ALA A 139 7.19 7.44 -3.46
C ALA A 139 6.20 8.30 -4.26
N ARG A 140 6.72 9.30 -4.97
CA ARG A 140 5.89 10.29 -5.69
C ARG A 140 4.96 9.68 -6.73
N GLY A 141 5.37 8.59 -7.38
CA GLY A 141 4.55 7.88 -8.36
C GLY A 141 3.28 7.32 -7.72
N ASP A 142 3.44 6.49 -6.69
CA ASP A 142 2.33 5.90 -5.94
C ASP A 142 1.46 6.97 -5.26
N LEU A 143 2.09 7.98 -4.63
CA LEU A 143 1.34 9.04 -3.95
C LEU A 143 0.53 9.91 -4.92
N GLY A 144 1.02 10.10 -6.16
CA GLY A 144 0.28 10.80 -7.21
C GLY A 144 -0.97 10.07 -7.69
N MET A 145 -1.07 8.76 -7.43
CA MET A 145 -2.28 7.99 -7.68
C MET A 145 -3.35 8.21 -6.60
N GLU A 146 -2.92 8.59 -5.39
CA GLU A 146 -3.77 8.72 -4.20
C GLU A 146 -4.20 10.17 -3.93
N VAL A 147 -3.42 11.15 -4.38
CA VAL A 147 -3.66 12.57 -4.17
C VAL A 147 -3.94 13.26 -5.51
N PRO A 148 -5.02 14.06 -5.65
CA PRO A 148 -5.25 14.83 -6.87
C PRO A 148 -4.04 15.69 -7.23
N PRO A 149 -3.63 15.74 -8.51
CA PRO A 149 -2.42 16.45 -8.95
C PRO A 149 -2.42 17.96 -8.61
N GLU A 150 -3.57 18.52 -8.28
CA GLU A 150 -3.79 19.94 -7.96
C GLU A 150 -3.32 20.34 -6.55
N LYS A 151 -2.88 19.37 -5.73
CA LYS A 151 -2.38 19.59 -4.35
C LYS A 151 -0.87 19.36 -4.18
N GLY A 152 -0.13 19.19 -5.28
CA GLY A 152 1.33 19.04 -5.32
C GLY A 152 2.09 20.35 -5.36
#